data_AF-A0A925EA33-F1
#
_entry.id   AF-A0A925EA33-F1
#
_cell.length_a   1.000
_cell.length_b   1.000
_cell.length_c   1.000
_cell.angle_alpha   90.00
_cell.angle_beta   90.00
_cell.angle_gamma   90.00
#
_symmetry.space_group_name_H-M   'P 1'
#
loop_
_entity.id
_entity.type
_entity.pdbx_description
1 polymer ?
#
loop_
_entity_poly.entity_id
_entity_poly.type
_entity_poly.pdbx_seq_one_letter_code
_entity_poly.pdbx_strand_id
1 'polypeptide(L)'
;GFDNNNAMSSMKWIEVLTFNEKKEPVFGGPFFSYDKDTIPKPPQYRFGIEFKKGARVLVNYIEDLQMILVDHLISENDDTEHRWTYVPDGDQEGFKWENGKWVHIDKVFTYKIDLKDADFYLGKPPGDDKLMDSKGKKDEKKLQEKTDKNKAKENGKVPINYDN
;
A
#
# COMPACT_ATOMS: atom_id res chain seq x y z
N GLY A 1 18.22 1.41 9.03
CA GLY A 1 19.36 0.53 8.68
C GLY A 1 20.31 1.28 7.77
N PHE A 2 21.51 0.75 7.56
CA PHE A 2 22.49 1.27 6.61
C PHE A 2 22.32 0.57 5.26
N ASP A 3 22.17 1.33 4.18
CA ASP A 3 21.74 0.86 2.85
C ASP A 3 22.64 1.37 1.71
N ASN A 4 23.90 1.70 1.98
CA ASN A 4 24.83 2.11 0.93
C ASN A 4 25.10 0.98 -0.07
N ASN A 5 24.95 1.28 -1.36
CA ASN A 5 25.37 0.39 -2.45
C ASN A 5 26.57 0.97 -3.20
N ASN A 6 26.39 2.12 -3.85
CA ASN A 6 27.46 2.84 -4.54
C ASN A 6 27.28 4.37 -4.40
N ALA A 7 28.03 5.14 -5.19
CA ALA A 7 27.97 6.61 -5.13
C ALA A 7 26.59 7.16 -5.55
N MET A 8 25.87 6.46 -6.43
CA MET A 8 24.62 6.91 -7.06
C MET A 8 23.37 6.21 -6.50
N SER A 9 23.50 5.01 -5.92
CA SER A 9 22.36 4.23 -5.40
C SER A 9 22.52 3.74 -3.97
N SER A 10 21.39 3.36 -3.39
CA SER A 10 21.25 2.64 -2.13
C SER A 10 20.54 1.31 -2.40
N MET A 11 20.74 0.32 -1.52
CA MET A 11 20.20 -1.02 -1.71
C MET A 11 19.82 -1.66 -0.39
N LYS A 12 18.64 -2.28 -0.38
CA LYS A 12 18.13 -3.06 0.75
C LYS A 12 18.05 -4.53 0.38
N TRP A 13 18.32 -5.38 1.37
CA TRP A 13 18.29 -6.82 1.23
C TRP A 13 17.35 -7.45 2.24
N ILE A 14 16.68 -8.51 1.83
CA ILE A 14 15.95 -9.42 2.70
C ILE A 14 16.49 -10.81 2.47
N GLU A 15 16.85 -11.48 3.55
CA GLU A 15 17.36 -12.84 3.53
C GLU A 15 16.74 -13.65 4.66
N VAL A 16 16.48 -14.93 4.40
CA VAL A 16 15.89 -15.83 5.38
C VAL A 16 17.01 -16.48 6.18
N LEU A 17 16.91 -16.41 7.51
CA LEU A 17 17.74 -17.15 8.44
C LEU A 17 17.00 -18.43 8.86
N THR A 18 17.64 -19.57 8.68
CA THR A 18 17.19 -20.88 9.18
C THR A 18 18.26 -21.49 10.09
N PHE A 19 17.89 -22.54 10.83
CA PHE A 19 18.84 -23.33 11.60
C PHE A 19 18.86 -24.76 11.05
N ASN A 20 20.04 -25.27 10.72
CA ASN A 20 20.21 -26.63 10.24
C ASN A 20 20.04 -27.67 11.38
N GLU A 21 20.16 -28.96 11.08
CA GLU A 21 20.06 -30.05 12.06
C GLU A 21 21.07 -29.93 13.23
N LYS A 22 22.19 -29.27 12.99
CA LYS A 22 23.24 -29.00 13.98
C LYS A 22 23.00 -27.71 14.78
N LYS A 23 21.86 -27.03 14.58
CA LYS A 23 21.50 -25.73 15.16
C LYS A 23 22.45 -24.58 14.77
N GLU A 24 23.04 -24.67 13.57
CA GLU A 24 23.88 -23.61 13.03
C GLU A 24 23.03 -22.67 12.15
N PRO A 25 23.26 -21.34 12.21
CA PRO A 25 22.55 -20.39 11.37
C PRO A 25 22.93 -20.56 9.90
N VAL A 26 21.93 -20.67 9.03
CA VAL A 26 22.06 -20.76 7.57
C VAL A 26 21.24 -19.63 6.94
N PHE A 27 21.90 -18.84 6.09
CA PHE A 27 21.28 -17.74 5.35
C PHE A 27 20.92 -18.17 3.92
N GLY A 28 19.80 -17.65 3.42
CA GLY A 28 19.33 -17.86 2.06
C GLY A 28 18.55 -19.16 1.87
N GLY A 29 18.35 -19.57 0.62
CA GLY A 29 17.51 -20.70 0.21
C GLY A 29 16.29 -20.25 -0.61
N PRO A 30 15.64 -21.13 -1.39
CA PRO A 30 14.59 -20.77 -2.36
C PRO A 30 13.25 -20.43 -1.69
N PHE A 31 13.28 -19.44 -0.79
CA PHE A 31 12.17 -19.02 0.03
C PHE A 31 11.35 -17.91 -0.60
N PHE A 32 11.91 -17.11 -1.51
CA PHE A 32 11.14 -16.09 -2.24
C PHE A 32 10.54 -16.72 -3.50
N SER A 33 9.22 -16.79 -3.58
CA SER A 33 8.47 -17.33 -4.71
C SER A 33 7.71 -16.23 -5.44
N TYR A 34 7.70 -16.33 -6.76
CA TYR A 34 6.97 -15.47 -7.69
C TYR A 34 5.96 -16.27 -8.50
N ASP A 35 5.51 -17.41 -7.97
CA ASP A 35 4.63 -18.35 -8.68
C ASP A 35 3.23 -17.74 -8.97
N LYS A 36 2.86 -16.67 -8.26
CA LYS A 36 1.60 -15.93 -8.45
C LYS A 36 1.74 -14.71 -9.36
N ASP A 37 2.95 -14.40 -9.84
CA ASP A 37 3.16 -13.30 -10.77
C ASP A 37 2.65 -13.67 -12.16
N THR A 38 2.14 -12.67 -12.88
CA THR A 38 1.74 -12.82 -14.29
C THR A 38 2.91 -13.26 -15.17
N ILE A 39 4.13 -12.85 -14.80
CA ILE A 39 5.37 -13.25 -15.45
C ILE A 39 6.12 -14.18 -14.48
N PRO A 40 6.25 -15.48 -14.79
CA PRO A 40 6.95 -16.42 -13.94
C PRO A 40 8.41 -16.02 -13.73
N LYS A 41 8.87 -16.04 -12.48
CA LYS A 41 10.28 -15.84 -12.13
C LYS A 41 10.77 -17.03 -11.31
N PRO A 42 12.03 -17.46 -11.48
CA PRO A 42 12.58 -18.50 -10.64
C PRO A 42 12.59 -18.06 -9.17
N PRO A 43 12.47 -19.00 -8.21
CA PRO A 43 12.61 -18.69 -6.80
C PRO A 43 13.95 -18.03 -6.50
N GLN A 44 13.95 -17.03 -5.62
CA GLN A 44 15.15 -16.29 -5.25
C GLN A 44 15.62 -16.65 -3.85
N TYR A 45 16.94 -16.57 -3.65
CA TYR A 45 17.60 -16.87 -2.37
C TYR A 45 17.56 -15.69 -1.40
N ARG A 46 17.51 -14.48 -1.96
CA ARG A 46 17.42 -13.21 -1.27
C ARG A 46 16.63 -12.25 -2.15
N PHE A 47 15.90 -11.35 -1.53
CA PHE A 47 15.29 -10.22 -2.23
C PHE A 47 16.21 -9.00 -2.09
N GLY A 48 16.53 -8.34 -3.21
CA GLY A 48 17.35 -7.15 -3.24
C GLY A 48 16.64 -6.06 -4.02
N ILE A 49 16.61 -4.85 -3.46
CA ILE A 49 15.99 -3.69 -4.11
C ILE A 49 16.97 -2.51 -4.11
N GLU A 50 17.39 -2.11 -5.30
CA GLU A 50 18.27 -0.97 -5.55
C GLU A 50 17.44 0.24 -5.99
N PHE A 51 17.80 1.40 -5.47
CA PHE A 51 17.05 2.63 -5.69
C PHE A 51 17.97 3.86 -5.65
N LYS A 52 17.44 4.99 -6.13
CA LYS A 52 18.12 6.28 -6.14
C LYS A 52 18.59 6.68 -4.75
N LYS A 53 19.86 7.11 -4.65
CA LYS A 53 20.41 7.58 -3.38
C LYS A 53 19.62 8.78 -2.85
N GLY A 54 19.27 8.72 -1.56
CA GLY A 54 18.45 9.74 -0.90
C GLY A 54 16.94 9.52 -1.02
N ALA A 55 16.46 8.59 -1.88
CA ALA A 55 15.07 8.17 -1.86
C ALA A 55 14.78 7.36 -0.59
N ARG A 56 13.56 7.48 -0.07
CA ARG A 56 13.09 6.70 1.09
C ARG A 56 12.23 5.56 0.58
N VAL A 57 12.78 4.35 0.62
CA VAL A 57 12.10 3.13 0.16
C VAL A 57 11.64 2.29 1.34
N LEU A 58 10.37 1.88 1.38
CA LEU A 58 9.83 0.94 2.35
C LEU A 58 10.25 -0.50 2.01
N VAL A 59 10.80 -1.20 3.00
CA VAL A 59 11.10 -2.65 2.95
C VAL A 59 11.01 -3.18 4.37
N ASN A 60 9.79 -3.42 4.85
CA ASN A 60 9.56 -3.73 6.26
C ASN A 60 8.50 -4.81 6.44
N TYR A 61 8.64 -5.64 7.47
CA TYR A 61 7.55 -6.50 7.93
C TYR A 61 6.51 -5.65 8.68
N ILE A 62 5.25 -5.74 8.25
CA ILE A 62 4.12 -5.05 8.85
C ILE A 62 3.29 -6.08 9.61
N GLU A 63 3.29 -5.99 10.94
CA GLU A 63 2.66 -6.99 11.82
C GLU A 63 1.15 -7.11 11.57
N ASP A 64 0.44 -5.98 11.45
CA ASP A 64 -1.00 -5.95 11.20
C ASP A 64 -1.42 -6.63 9.88
N LEU A 65 -0.53 -6.60 8.88
CA LEU A 65 -0.77 -7.20 7.57
C LEU A 65 -0.14 -8.60 7.45
N GLN A 66 0.68 -9.00 8.42
CA GLN A 66 1.47 -10.23 8.44
C GLN A 66 2.27 -10.45 7.15
N MET A 67 2.82 -9.39 6.57
CA MET A 67 3.55 -9.42 5.30
C MET A 67 4.73 -8.45 5.32
N ILE A 68 5.70 -8.69 4.45
CA ILE A 68 6.73 -7.71 4.13
C ILE A 68 6.14 -6.78 3.08
N LEU A 69 6.06 -5.49 3.38
CA LEU A 69 5.62 -4.46 2.44
C LEU A 69 6.85 -3.80 1.79
N VAL A 70 6.79 -3.64 0.47
CA VAL A 70 7.88 -3.09 -0.34
C VAL A 70 7.31 -2.05 -1.29
N ASP A 71 7.94 -0.86 -1.36
CA ASP A 71 7.54 0.15 -2.35
C ASP A 71 7.74 -0.40 -3.77
N HIS A 72 6.74 -0.21 -4.63
CA HIS A 72 6.96 -0.34 -6.06
C HIS A 72 7.82 0.84 -6.55
N LEU A 73 8.82 0.55 -7.38
CA LEU A 73 9.80 1.54 -7.82
C LEU A 73 9.73 1.75 -9.33
N ILE A 74 9.73 3.02 -9.73
CA ILE A 74 9.78 3.46 -11.12
C ILE A 74 10.96 4.40 -11.35
N SER A 75 11.45 4.45 -12.58
CA SER A 75 12.44 5.45 -12.97
C SER A 75 11.80 6.84 -13.02
N GLU A 76 12.43 7.83 -12.38
CA GLU A 76 11.96 9.22 -12.40
C GLU A 76 12.23 9.96 -13.74
N ASN A 77 13.07 9.38 -14.60
CA ASN A 77 13.53 9.98 -15.85
C ASN A 77 13.46 9.01 -17.05
N ASP A 78 12.58 8.01 -16.98
CA ASP A 78 12.35 6.96 -17.99
C ASP A 78 13.57 6.08 -18.33
N ASP A 79 14.70 6.27 -17.67
CA ASP A 79 15.86 5.39 -17.78
C ASP A 79 15.64 4.14 -16.94
N THR A 80 15.16 3.07 -17.58
CA THR A 80 14.88 1.79 -16.94
C THR A 80 16.11 0.89 -16.78
N GLU A 81 17.20 1.18 -17.50
CA GLU A 81 18.43 0.39 -17.48
C GLU A 81 19.22 0.62 -16.18
N HIS A 82 19.06 1.80 -15.58
CA HIS A 82 19.83 2.21 -14.42
C HIS A 82 19.00 2.26 -13.14
N ARG A 83 19.22 1.32 -12.22
CA ARG A 83 18.49 1.25 -10.94
C ARG A 83 18.66 2.47 -10.02
N TRP A 84 19.70 3.28 -10.23
CA TRP A 84 19.91 4.51 -9.46
C TRP A 84 18.92 5.65 -9.81
N THR A 85 18.07 5.48 -10.82
CA THR A 85 16.99 6.43 -11.16
C THR A 85 15.66 6.09 -10.48
N TYR A 86 15.59 4.93 -9.82
CA TYR A 86 14.35 4.37 -9.32
C TYR A 86 13.93 5.02 -8.00
N VAL A 87 12.67 5.46 -7.94
CA VAL A 87 12.02 6.08 -6.77
C VAL A 87 10.65 5.44 -6.53
N PRO A 88 10.12 5.47 -5.31
CA PRO A 88 8.77 5.00 -5.02
C PRO A 88 7.70 5.76 -5.80
N ASP A 89 6.75 5.05 -6.40
CA ASP A 89 5.59 5.65 -7.09
C ASP A 89 4.35 5.81 -6.20
N GLY A 90 4.40 5.22 -5.00
CA GLY A 90 3.32 5.24 -4.00
C GLY A 90 2.48 3.95 -3.95
N ASP A 91 2.58 3.08 -4.96
CA ASP A 91 2.04 1.72 -4.90
C ASP A 91 2.96 0.82 -4.05
N GLN A 92 2.41 -0.30 -3.58
CA GLN A 92 3.10 -1.25 -2.72
C GLN A 92 2.97 -2.67 -3.25
N GLU A 93 4.12 -3.30 -3.42
CA GLU A 93 4.28 -4.74 -3.54
C GLU A 93 4.38 -5.37 -2.14
N GLY A 94 4.34 -6.69 -2.07
CA GLY A 94 4.62 -7.37 -0.81
C GLY A 94 4.99 -8.83 -0.93
N PHE A 95 5.43 -9.39 0.19
CA PHE A 95 5.66 -10.81 0.35
C PHE A 95 4.89 -11.34 1.54
N LYS A 96 4.10 -12.39 1.31
CA LYS A 96 3.32 -13.06 2.35
C LYS A 96 3.87 -14.46 2.61
N TRP A 97 4.00 -14.84 3.88
CA TRP A 97 4.48 -16.17 4.24
C TRP A 97 3.40 -17.22 4.04
N GLU A 98 3.58 -18.11 3.06
CA GLU A 98 2.65 -19.18 2.73
C GLU A 98 3.44 -20.45 2.39
N ASN A 99 3.07 -21.58 3.01
CA ASN A 99 3.68 -22.90 2.74
C ASN A 99 5.22 -22.93 2.83
N GLY A 100 5.77 -22.20 3.80
CA GLY A 100 7.22 -22.13 4.03
C GLY A 100 7.98 -21.22 3.05
N LYS A 101 7.27 -20.35 2.31
CA LYS A 101 7.86 -19.42 1.36
C LYS A 101 7.26 -18.01 1.51
N TRP A 102 8.06 -16.99 1.24
CA TRP A 102 7.64 -15.63 0.98
C TRP A 102 7.10 -15.54 -0.45
N VAL A 103 5.78 -15.56 -0.61
CA VAL A 103 5.11 -15.48 -1.92
C VAL A 103 4.86 -14.01 -2.26
N HIS A 104 5.33 -13.61 -3.44
CA HIS A 104 5.19 -12.25 -3.95
C HIS A 104 3.73 -11.88 -4.26
N ILE A 105 3.40 -10.61 -4.01
CA ILE A 105 2.12 -9.97 -4.28
C ILE A 105 2.44 -8.66 -5.00
N ASP A 106 2.16 -8.62 -6.30
CA ASP A 106 2.46 -7.49 -7.19
C ASP A 106 1.75 -6.19 -6.78
N LYS A 107 0.52 -6.29 -6.26
CA LYS A 107 -0.24 -5.13 -5.79
C LYS A 107 -1.01 -5.45 -4.52
N VAL A 108 -0.48 -5.01 -3.39
CA VAL A 108 -1.07 -5.27 -2.07
C VAL A 108 -2.38 -4.51 -1.88
N PHE A 109 -2.40 -3.23 -2.26
CA PHE A 109 -3.57 -2.38 -2.11
C PHE A 109 -4.29 -2.20 -3.45
N THR A 110 -5.49 -2.75 -3.55
CA THR A 110 -6.37 -2.60 -4.71
C THR A 110 -7.54 -1.71 -4.34
N TYR A 111 -7.33 -0.39 -4.36
CA TYR A 111 -8.45 0.53 -4.17
C TYR A 111 -9.34 0.47 -5.42
N LYS A 112 -10.50 -0.17 -5.29
CA LYS A 112 -11.55 -0.14 -6.31
C LYS A 112 -12.45 1.04 -5.98
N ILE A 113 -12.30 2.13 -6.72
CA ILE A 113 -13.35 3.15 -6.77
C ILE A 113 -14.53 2.49 -7.46
N ASP A 114 -15.59 2.24 -6.70
CA ASP A 114 -16.86 1.84 -7.28
C ASP A 114 -17.47 3.05 -8.01
N LEU A 115 -17.14 3.16 -9.29
CA LEU A 115 -17.61 4.22 -10.19
C LEU A 115 -19.04 3.95 -10.71
N LYS A 116 -19.73 2.90 -10.25
CA LYS A 116 -21.02 2.47 -10.83
C LYS A 116 -22.12 3.53 -10.77
N ASP A 117 -21.96 4.57 -9.96
CA ASP A 117 -22.85 5.73 -9.89
C ASP A 117 -22.08 7.05 -9.71
N ALA A 118 -20.81 7.09 -10.12
CA ALA A 118 -19.96 8.27 -9.97
C ALA A 118 -19.94 9.10 -11.26
N ASP A 119 -20.35 10.36 -11.15
CA ASP A 119 -20.07 11.38 -12.16
C ASP A 119 -18.54 11.54 -12.32
N PHE A 120 -18.06 11.53 -13.56
CA PHE A 120 -16.62 11.56 -13.88
C PHE A 120 -15.88 12.79 -13.32
N TYR A 121 -16.57 13.92 -13.15
CA TYR A 121 -16.00 15.15 -12.61
C TYR A 121 -16.30 15.33 -11.12
N LEU A 122 -17.44 14.83 -10.63
CA LEU A 122 -17.93 15.09 -9.27
C LEU A 122 -17.85 13.87 -8.33
N GLY A 123 -17.35 12.73 -8.79
CA GLY A 123 -17.31 11.50 -8.00
C GLY A 123 -18.71 10.96 -7.75
N LYS A 124 -19.03 10.49 -6.54
CA LYS A 124 -20.42 10.23 -6.13
C LYS A 124 -20.99 11.54 -5.55
N PRO A 125 -21.57 12.46 -6.35
CA PRO A 125 -22.29 13.58 -5.76
C PRO A 125 -23.38 13.01 -4.84
N PRO A 126 -23.80 13.73 -3.77
CA PRO A 126 -24.93 13.30 -2.95
C PRO A 126 -26.17 13.11 -3.83
N GLY A 127 -26.38 11.89 -4.31
CA GLY A 127 -27.48 11.50 -5.19
C GLY A 127 -28.79 11.62 -4.43
N ASP A 128 -29.79 12.24 -5.07
CA ASP A 128 -31.19 12.40 -4.64
C ASP A 128 -31.45 13.12 -3.31
N ASP A 129 -30.39 13.51 -2.61
CA ASP A 129 -30.49 14.15 -1.30
C ASP A 129 -30.54 15.67 -1.36
N LYS A 130 -31.03 16.20 -2.50
CA LYS A 130 -31.32 17.60 -2.73
C LYS A 130 -32.24 18.10 -1.60
N LEU A 131 -31.76 19.12 -0.90
CA LEU A 131 -32.52 19.86 0.11
C LEU A 131 -33.48 20.86 -0.53
N MET A 132 -33.41 21.06 -1.85
CA MET A 132 -34.25 21.97 -2.60
C MET A 132 -35.12 21.19 -3.57
N ASP A 133 -36.37 21.61 -3.72
CA ASP A 133 -37.27 21.15 -4.76
C ASP A 133 -36.87 21.72 -6.15
N SER A 134 -37.55 21.29 -7.21
CA SER A 134 -37.30 21.76 -8.59
C SER A 134 -37.62 23.25 -8.80
N LYS A 135 -38.20 23.92 -7.81
CA LYS A 135 -38.51 25.37 -7.80
C LYS A 135 -37.54 26.16 -6.89
N GLY A 136 -36.50 25.52 -6.35
CA GLY A 136 -35.50 26.14 -5.49
C GLY A 136 -35.95 26.36 -4.03
N LYS A 137 -37.11 25.83 -3.63
CA LYS A 137 -37.59 25.94 -2.25
C LYS A 137 -36.97 24.84 -1.39
N LYS A 138 -36.53 25.19 -0.18
CA LYS A 138 -35.97 24.24 0.77
C LYS A 138 -37.06 23.30 1.30
N ASP A 139 -36.77 22.00 1.32
CA ASP A 139 -37.56 20.98 2.01
C ASP A 139 -37.16 20.98 3.49
N GLU A 140 -37.89 21.77 4.29
CA GLU A 140 -37.64 21.92 5.74
C GLU A 140 -37.80 20.61 6.50
N LYS A 141 -38.66 19.69 6.03
CA LYS A 141 -38.87 18.40 6.66
C LYS A 141 -37.63 17.52 6.49
N LYS A 142 -37.12 17.43 5.25
CA LYS A 142 -35.88 16.71 4.94
C LYS A 142 -34.67 17.31 5.64
N LEU A 143 -34.65 18.65 5.80
CA LEU A 143 -33.61 19.34 6.56
C LEU A 143 -33.63 18.95 8.05
N GLN A 144 -34.81 18.98 8.68
CA GLN A 144 -34.99 18.62 10.08
C GLN A 144 -34.60 17.16 10.35
N GLU A 145 -35.05 16.23 9.49
CA GLU A 145 -34.70 14.81 9.58
C GLU A 145 -33.19 14.57 9.48
N LYS A 146 -32.47 15.34 8.64
CA LYS A 146 -31.00 15.28 8.56
C LYS A 146 -30.34 15.86 9.80
N THR A 147 -30.83 16.98 10.32
CA THR A 147 -30.34 17.59 11.56
C THR A 147 -30.47 16.63 12.73
N ASP A 148 -31.61 15.94 12.86
CA ASP A 148 -31.87 15.00 13.95
C ASP A 148 -30.99 13.74 13.82
N LYS A 149 -30.81 13.22 12.60
CA LYS A 149 -29.86 12.12 12.33
C LYS A 149 -28.41 12.49 12.66
N ASN A 150 -27.98 13.71 12.37
CA ASN A 150 -26.62 14.17 12.68
C ASN A 150 -26.41 14.34 14.18
N LYS A 151 -27.39 14.93 14.90
CA LYS A 151 -27.36 15.01 16.37
C LYS A 151 -27.30 13.64 17.04
N ALA A 152 -28.05 12.67 16.53
CA ALA A 152 -28.02 11.29 17.04
C ALA A 152 -26.65 10.62 16.82
N LYS A 153 -25.95 10.95 15.72
CA LYS A 153 -24.58 10.47 15.46
C LYS A 153 -23.52 11.16 16.32
N GLU A 154 -23.71 12.44 16.65
CA GLU A 154 -22.80 13.20 17.54
C GLU A 154 -22.89 12.72 18.99
N ASN A 155 -24.09 12.35 19.48
CA ASN A 155 -24.28 11.83 20.84
C ASN A 155 -23.60 10.46 21.11
N GLY A 156 -23.07 9.80 20.07
CA GLY A 156 -22.30 8.55 20.17
C GLY A 156 -20.79 8.71 20.00
N LYS A 157 -20.26 9.93 19.82
CA LYS A 157 -18.82 10.18 19.67
C LYS A 157 -18.29 11.03 20.83
N VAL A 158 -17.28 10.50 21.53
CA VAL A 158 -16.47 11.26 22.50
C VAL A 158 -15.78 12.40 21.73
N PRO A 159 -15.74 13.64 22.26
CA PRO A 159 -15.07 14.74 21.59
C PRO A 159 -13.58 14.43 21.42
N ILE A 160 -13.11 14.49 20.19
CA ILE A 160 -11.69 14.43 19.83
C ILE A 160 -11.10 15.81 20.14
N ASN A 161 -10.28 15.88 21.18
CA ASN A 161 -9.51 17.08 21.49
C ASN A 161 -8.31 17.15 20.52
N TYR A 162 -8.21 18.25 19.77
CA TYR A 162 -7.16 18.46 18.77
C TYR A 162 -5.96 19.27 19.31
N ASP A 163 -5.82 19.37 20.63
CA ASP A 163 -4.60 19.90 21.24
C ASP A 163 -3.69 18.73 21.68
N ASN A 164 -2.73 18.39 20.80
CA ASN A 164 -1.38 17.89 21.12
C ASN A 164 -0.51 17.88 19.86
#